data_AF-A0A381Z3Y0-F1
#
_entry.id   AF-A0A381Z3Y0-F1
#
_cell.length_a   1.000
_cell.length_b   1.000
_cell.length_c   1.000
_cell.angle_alpha   90.00
_cell.angle_beta   90.00
_cell.angle_gamma   90.00
#
_symmetry.space_group_name_H-M   'P 1'
#
loop_
_entity.id
_entity.type
_entity.pdbx_description
1 polymer ?
#
loop_
_entity_poly.entity_id
_entity_poly.type
_entity_poly.pdbx_seq_one_letter_code
_entity_poly.pdbx_strand_id
1 'polypeptide(L)' 'MKILVAVKRVIDYNVQIRVKEDGTGVHTDNVKMST' A
#
# COMPACT_ATOMS: atom_id res chain seq x y z
N MET A 1 -31.33 -8.11 4.36
CA MET A 1 -30.05 -8.79 4.07
C MET A 1 -28.90 -7.85 4.39
N LYS A 2 -27.78 -8.35 4.92
CA LYS A 2 -26.56 -7.56 5.16
C LYS A 2 -25.37 -8.31 4.54
N ILE A 3 -24.46 -7.56 3.92
CA ILE A 3 -23.24 -8.10 3.29
C ILE A 3 -22.05 -7.42 3.97
N LEU A 4 -21.06 -8.21 4.36
CA LEU A 4 -19.78 -7.73 4.87
C LEU A 4 -18.76 -7.77 3.74
N VAL A 5 -18.06 -6.67 3.52
CA VAL A 5 -16.97 -6.58 2.52
C VAL A 5 -15.71 -6.12 3.23
N ALA A 6 -14.67 -6.95 3.18
CA ALA A 6 -13.36 -6.58 3.69
C ALA A 6 -12.61 -5.77 2.61
N VAL A 7 -12.09 -4.61 3.00
CA VAL A 7 -11.24 -3.78 2.17
C VAL A 7 -9.87 -3.64 2.82
N LYS A 8 -8.82 -3.55 2.01
CA LYS A 8 -7.45 -3.38 2.48
C LYS A 8 -6.85 -2.13 1.88
N ARG A 9 -6.29 -1.28 2.74
CA ARG A 9 -5.50 -0.13 2.34
C ARG A 9 -4.13 -0.58 1.85
N VAL A 10 -3.74 -0.14 0.66
CA VAL A 10 -2.46 -0.46 0.00
C VAL A 10 -1.85 0.80 -0.60
N ILE A 11 -0.61 0.71 -1.08
CA ILE A 11 0.05 1.79 -1.84
C ILE A 11 -0.73 2.05 -3.14
N ASP A 12 -0.88 3.32 -3.52
CA ASP A 12 -1.58 3.70 -4.75
C ASP A 12 -0.90 3.12 -5.99
N TYR A 13 -1.69 2.65 -6.94
CA TYR A 13 -1.20 1.96 -8.14
C TYR A 13 -0.32 2.84 -9.05
N ASN A 14 -0.41 4.17 -8.94
CA ASN A 14 0.42 5.10 -9.70
C ASN A 14 1.78 5.39 -9.06
N VAL A 15 2.04 4.88 -7.84
CA VAL A 15 3.30 5.15 -7.15
C VAL A 15 4.39 4.20 -7.66
N GLN A 16 5.55 4.76 -8.00
CA GLN A 16 6.76 3.97 -8.24
C GLN A 16 7.36 3.51 -6.89
N ILE A 17 7.33 2.21 -6.66
CA ILE A 17 7.73 1.58 -5.40
C ILE A 17 9.26 1.59 -5.26
N ARG A 18 9.76 1.87 -4.05
CA ARG A 18 11.19 1.79 -3.70
C ARG A 18 11.42 0.74 -2.63
N VAL A 19 12.40 -0.13 -2.86
CA VAL A 19 12.82 -1.19 -1.92
C VAL A 19 13.81 -0.58 -0.92
N LYS A 20 13.72 -1.02 0.34
CA LYS A 20 14.68 -0.65 1.39
C LYS A 20 16.06 -1.24 1.09
N GLU A 21 17.11 -0.57 1.55
CA GLU A 21 18.49 -1.02 1.35
C GLU A 21 18.78 -2.40 2.00
N ASP A 22 18.09 -2.72 3.09
CA ASP A 22 18.20 -4.00 3.79
C ASP A 22 17.48 -5.18 3.08
N GLY A 23 16.75 -4.91 1.99
CA GLY A 23 16.00 -5.91 1.23
C GLY A 23 14.77 -6.49 1.94
N THR A 24 14.38 -5.96 3.11
CA THR A 24 13.29 -6.54 3.93
C THR A 24 11.89 -6.05 3.54
N GLY A 25 11.78 -5.03 2.69
CA GLY A 25 10.50 -4.49 2.29
C GLY A 25 10.60 -3.20 1.47
N VAL A 26 9.51 -2.42 1.49
CA VAL A 26 9.37 -1.19 0.71
C VAL A 26 9.23 0.02 1.61
N HIS A 27 9.63 1.20 1.11
CA HIS A 27 9.37 2.46 1.79
C HIS A 27 7.87 2.80 1.74
N THR A 28 7.27 3.04 2.91
CA THR A 28 5.86 3.44 3.05
C THR A 28 5.71 4.89 3.50
N ASP A 29 6.78 5.52 3.96
CA ASP A 29 6.77 6.90 4.46
C ASP A 29 6.63 7.88 3.30
N ASN A 30 5.78 8.89 3.47
CA ASN A 30 5.47 9.92 2.46
C ASN A 30 5.00 9.35 1.10
N VAL A 31 4.47 8.12 1.08
CA VAL A 31 3.91 7.49 -0.12
C VAL A 31 2.39 7.67 -0.16
N LYS A 32 1.85 8.01 -1.34
CA LYS A 32 0.39 8.06 -1.57
C LYS A 32 -0.20 6.66 -1.43
N MET A 33 -1.25 6.56 -0.62
CA MET A 33 -1.99 5.31 -0.40
C MET A 33 -3.25 5.31 -1.25
N SER A 34 -3.67 4.13 -1.71
CA SER A 34 -4.91 3.96 -2.44
C SER A 34 -6.07 4.43 -1.56
N THR A 35 -6.97 5.18 -2.20
CA THR A 35 -8.29 5.49 -1.64
C THR A 35 -9.12 4.21 -1.59
#